data_AF-A0A086YS48-F1
#
_entry.id   AF-A0A086YS48-F1
#
_cell.length_a   1.000
_cell.length_b   1.000
_cell.length_c   1.000
_cell.angle_alpha   90.00
_cell.angle_beta   90.00
_cell.angle_gamma   90.00
#
_symmetry.space_group_name_H-M   'P 1'
#
loop_
_entity.id
_entity.type
_entity.pdbx_description
1 polymer ?
#
loop_
_entity_poly.entity_id
_entity_poly.type
_entity_poly.pdbx_seq_one_letter_code
_entity_poly.pdbx_strand_id
1 'polypeptide(L)'
;MGVHKEDIHNLVDRLREHDQKTAFDFLQYLIERSGRKPAGWVEIDKAKPDDEPLTEEELRQLNSNAGYVTGEEAKLEFGLQVDLP
;
A
#
# COMPACT_ATOMS: atom_id res chain seq x y z
N MET A 1 -0.46 8.10 -15.85
CA MET A 1 -1.55 9.09 -15.71
C MET A 1 -1.02 10.23 -14.88
N GLY A 2 -0.90 11.42 -15.46
CA GLY A 2 -0.56 12.64 -14.73
C GLY A 2 -1.83 13.44 -14.50
N VAL A 3 -2.06 13.87 -13.27
CA VAL A 3 -3.14 14.82 -12.95
C VAL A 3 -2.58 16.23 -13.17
N HIS A 4 -3.28 17.07 -13.92
CA HIS A 4 -2.85 18.46 -14.11
C HIS A 4 -3.19 19.29 -12.87
N LYS A 5 -2.37 20.32 -12.59
CA LYS A 5 -2.59 21.18 -11.41
C LYS A 5 -3.97 21.86 -11.45
N GLU A 6 -4.40 22.23 -12.64
CA GLU A 6 -5.72 22.85 -12.89
C GLU A 6 -6.88 21.95 -12.47
N ASP A 7 -6.77 20.63 -12.65
CA ASP A 7 -7.79 19.68 -12.25
C ASP A 7 -7.95 19.63 -10.72
N ILE A 8 -6.84 19.74 -9.99
CA ILE A 8 -6.83 19.76 -8.52
C ILE A 8 -7.46 21.06 -8.01
N HIS A 9 -7.11 22.20 -8.61
CA HIS A 9 -7.72 23.49 -8.25
C HIS A 9 -9.23 23.48 -8.48
N ASN A 10 -9.67 23.02 -9.65
CA ASN A 10 -11.09 22.90 -9.97
C ASN A 10 -11.85 21.96 -9.02
N LEU A 11 -11.20 20.90 -8.51
CA LEU A 11 -11.80 20.01 -7.51
C LEU A 11 -11.98 20.71 -6.17
N VAL A 12 -10.96 21.42 -5.70
CA VAL A 12 -11.01 22.15 -4.42
C VAL A 12 -12.06 23.26 -4.45
N ASP A 13 -12.20 23.97 -5.58
CA ASP A 13 -13.20 25.04 -5.74
C ASP A 13 -14.64 24.52 -5.71
N ARG A 14 -14.85 23.24 -6.06
CA ARG A 14 -16.18 22.59 -6.03
C ARG A 14 -16.54 22.01 -4.66
N LEU A 15 -15.59 21.95 -3.72
CA LEU A 15 -15.85 21.48 -2.36
C LEU A 15 -16.63 22.51 -1.56
N ARG A 16 -17.40 22.05 -0.58
CA ARG A 16 -18.03 22.92 0.41
C ARG A 16 -16.95 23.46 1.35
N GLU A 17 -17.13 24.65 1.93
CA GLU A 17 -16.13 25.29 2.81
C GLU A 17 -15.61 24.36 3.92
N HIS A 18 -16.50 23.55 4.50
CA HIS A 18 -16.16 22.56 5.53
C HIS A 18 -15.17 21.49 5.01
N ASP A 19 -15.33 21.05 3.77
CA ASP A 19 -14.52 20.00 3.13
C ASP A 19 -13.21 20.56 2.55
N GLN A 20 -13.17 21.86 2.24
CA GLN A 20 -11.96 22.53 1.71
C GLN A 20 -10.80 22.47 2.72
N LYS A 21 -11.09 22.64 4.02
CA LYS A 21 -10.09 22.50 5.07
C LYS A 21 -9.54 21.08 5.14
N THR A 22 -10.40 20.08 5.09
CA THR A 22 -9.98 18.67 5.07
C THR A 22 -9.14 18.34 3.84
N ALA A 23 -9.51 18.84 2.66
CA ALA A 23 -8.73 18.68 1.45
C ALA A 23 -7.35 19.34 1.56
N PHE A 24 -7.29 20.56 2.13
CA PHE A 24 -6.04 21.26 2.39
C PHE A 24 -5.12 20.46 3.34
N ASP A 25 -5.65 20.02 4.48
CA ASP A 25 -4.91 19.24 5.47
C ASP A 25 -4.37 17.94 4.86
N PHE A 26 -5.17 17.29 4.00
CA PHE A 26 -4.75 16.07 3.31
C PHE A 26 -3.65 16.32 2.27
N LEU A 27 -3.76 17.38 1.46
CA LEU A 27 -2.71 17.76 0.51
C LEU A 27 -1.40 18.09 1.26
N GLN A 28 -1.49 18.77 2.39
CA GLN A 28 -0.33 19.05 3.24
C GLN A 28 0.31 17.76 3.78
N TYR A 29 -0.50 16.82 4.27
CA TYR A 29 -0.03 15.50 4.68
C TYR A 29 0.69 14.76 3.55
N LEU A 30 0.16 14.78 2.33
CA LEU A 30 0.79 14.11 1.18
C LEU A 30 2.16 14.73 0.86
N ILE A 31 2.28 16.05 0.93
CA ILE A 31 3.56 16.75 0.75
C ILE A 31 4.56 16.31 1.83
N GLU A 32 4.16 16.34 3.11
CA GLU A 32 5.02 15.95 4.24
C GLU A 32 5.43 14.48 4.18
N ARG A 33 4.50 13.58 3.80
CA ARG A 33 4.75 12.15 3.61
C ARG A 33 5.68 11.89 2.43
N SER A 34 5.50 12.56 1.30
CA SER A 34 6.30 12.29 0.10
C SER A 34 7.80 12.52 0.32
N GLY A 35 8.16 13.45 1.20
CA GLY A 35 9.55 13.76 1.56
C GLY A 35 10.14 12.91 2.68
N ARG A 36 9.35 12.03 3.32
CA ARG A 36 9.78 11.25 4.49
C ARG A 36 9.37 9.79 4.34
N LYS A 37 10.33 8.86 4.36
CA LYS A 37 10.02 7.48 4.78
C LYS A 37 9.31 7.59 6.14
N PRO A 38 8.19 6.88 6.37
CA PRO A 38 7.49 7.01 7.65
C PRO A 38 8.49 6.73 8.76
N ALA A 39 8.51 7.55 9.82
CA ALA A 39 9.65 7.67 10.73
C ALA A 39 10.19 6.30 11.21
N GLY A 40 9.30 5.36 11.55
CA GLY A 40 9.68 4.02 11.98
C GLY A 40 10.38 3.16 10.91
N TRP A 41 10.14 3.38 9.62
CA TRP A 41 10.81 2.62 8.55
C TRP A 41 12.28 3.00 8.39
N VAL A 42 12.63 4.27 8.64
CA VAL A 42 14.04 4.70 8.63
C VAL A 42 14.81 4.06 9.79
N GLU A 43 14.13 3.84 10.92
CA GLU A 43 14.70 3.18 12.09
C GLU A 43 14.84 1.67 11.86
N ILE A 44 13.83 1.02 11.28
CA ILE A 44 13.87 -0.40 10.88
C ILE A 44 14.98 -0.66 9.86
N ASP A 45 15.12 0.19 8.83
CA ASP A 45 16.18 0.05 7.81
C ASP A 45 17.60 0.16 8.40
N LYS A 46 17.75 0.87 9.52
CA LYS A 46 19.03 1.05 10.22
C LYS A 46 19.23 0.04 11.34
N ALA A 47 18.20 -0.71 11.71
CA ALA A 47 18.29 -1.73 12.73
C ALA A 47 19.14 -2.90 12.21
N LYS A 48 19.85 -3.56 13.12
CA LYS A 48 20.52 -4.81 12.77
C LYS A 48 19.46 -5.87 12.49
N PRO A 49 19.66 -6.73 11.48
CA PRO A 49 18.86 -7.95 11.35
C PRO A 49 18.89 -8.71 12.67
N ASP A 50 17.74 -9.26 13.05
CA ASP A 50 17.66 -10.15 14.19
C ASP A 50 18.19 -11.53 13.80
N ASP A 51 18.79 -12.20 14.79
CA ASP A 51 19.32 -13.56 14.68
C ASP A 51 18.36 -14.58 15.33
N GLU A 52 17.18 -14.16 15.77
CA GLU A 52 16.15 -15.04 16.32
C GLU A 52 15.70 -16.08 15.26
N PRO A 53 15.85 -17.39 15.54
CA PRO A 53 15.39 -18.42 14.64
C PRO A 53 13.86 -18.48 14.65
N LEU A 54 13.26 -18.83 13.51
CA LEU A 54 11.83 -19.07 13.42
C LEU A 54 11.38 -20.15 14.41
N THR A 55 10.24 -19.89 15.05
CA THR A 55 9.57 -20.88 15.89
C THR A 55 9.00 -22.02 15.05
N GLU A 56 8.66 -23.14 15.69
CA GLU A 56 8.05 -24.30 15.01
C GLU A 56 6.73 -23.94 14.30
N GLU A 57 5.94 -23.04 14.90
CA GLU A 57 4.68 -22.58 14.32
C GLU A 57 4.93 -21.69 13.08
N GLU A 58 5.88 -20.77 13.15
CA GLU A 58 6.24 -19.92 12.01
C GLU A 58 6.82 -20.75 10.86
N LEU A 59 7.64 -21.75 11.16
CA LEU A 59 8.12 -22.71 10.16
C LEU A 59 6.95 -23.49 9.54
N ARG A 60 5.97 -23.93 10.34
CA ARG A 60 4.78 -24.61 9.83
C ARG A 60 3.97 -23.71 8.90
N GLN A 61 3.78 -22.45 9.28
CA GLN A 61 3.05 -21.46 8.48
C GLN A 61 3.79 -21.13 7.19
N LEU A 62 5.11 -20.92 7.27
CA LEU A 62 5.96 -20.61 6.12
C LEU A 62 5.96 -21.74 5.09
N ASN A 63 5.96 -23.00 5.54
CA ASN A 63 5.94 -24.18 4.67
C ASN A 63 4.51 -24.62 4.30
N SER A 64 3.49 -23.88 4.73
CA SER A 64 2.10 -24.18 4.40
C SER A 64 1.74 -23.57 3.05
N ASN A 65 1.04 -24.33 2.24
CA ASN A 65 0.38 -23.81 1.03
C ASN A 65 -0.97 -23.14 1.37
N ALA A 66 -1.37 -23.08 2.65
CA ALA A 66 -2.60 -22.43 3.05
C ALA A 66 -2.57 -20.93 2.72
N GLY A 67 -3.54 -20.48 1.93
CA GLY A 67 -3.63 -19.09 1.47
C GLY A 67 -2.97 -18.82 0.11
N TYR A 68 -2.27 -19.81 -0.46
CA TYR A 68 -1.90 -19.79 -1.87
C TYR A 68 -3.00 -20.45 -2.69
N VAL A 69 -3.30 -19.86 -3.84
CA VAL A 69 -4.17 -20.46 -4.85
C VAL A 69 -3.33 -20.78 -6.08
N THR A 70 -3.66 -21.87 -6.76
CA THR A 70 -3.04 -22.19 -8.04
C THR A 70 -3.46 -21.16 -9.10
N GLY A 71 -2.64 -21.02 -10.14
CA GLY A 71 -2.97 -20.15 -11.27
C GLY A 71 -4.30 -20.51 -11.94
N GLU A 72 -4.65 -21.80 -11.97
CA GLU A 72 -5.93 -22.30 -12.48
C GLU A 72 -7.12 -21.91 -11.59
N GLU A 73 -6.98 -22.01 -10.27
CA GLU A 73 -8.01 -21.59 -9.31
C GLU A 73 -8.25 -20.07 -9.38
N ALA A 74 -7.17 -19.27 -9.45
CA ALA A 74 -7.28 -17.83 -9.65
C ALA A 74 -7.92 -17.49 -11.00
N LYS A 75 -7.60 -18.24 -12.06
CA LYS A 75 -8.20 -18.06 -13.39
C LYS A 75 -9.72 -18.29 -13.35
N LEU A 76 -10.16 -19.33 -12.64
CA LEU A 76 -11.59 -19.64 -12.47
C LEU A 76 -12.30 -18.58 -11.62
N GLU A 77 -11.72 -18.19 -10.48
CA GLU A 77 -12.34 -17.25 -9.55
C GLU A 77 -12.47 -15.84 -10.14
N PHE A 78 -11.47 -15.39 -10.88
CA PHE A 78 -11.43 -14.04 -11.48
C PHE A 78 -11.87 -13.99 -12.95
N GLY A 79 -12.26 -15.12 -13.55
CA GLY A 79 -12.71 -15.20 -14.94
C GLY A 79 -11.63 -14.81 -15.95
N LEU A 80 -10.36 -15.11 -15.67
CA LEU A 80 -9.24 -14.68 -16.50
C LEU A 80 -9.14 -15.56 -17.76
N GLN A 81 -8.84 -14.95 -18.91
CA GLN A 81 -8.64 -15.66 -20.18
C GLN A 81 -7.17 -16.04 -20.44
N VAL A 82 -6.25 -15.63 -19.56
CA VAL A 82 -4.82 -15.88 -19.67
C VAL A 82 -4.41 -17.00 -18.72
N ASP A 83 -3.47 -17.84 -19.14
CA ASP A 83 -2.83 -18.80 -18.25
C ASP A 83 -1.85 -18.04 -17.36
N LEU A 84 -2.00 -18.21 -16.05
CA LEU A 84 -1.06 -17.70 -15.07
C LEU A 84 0.09 -18.73 -14.93
N PRO A 85 1.35 -18.25 -14.84
CA PRO A 85 2.52 -19.13 -14.72
C PRO A 85 2.55 -19.93 -13.41
#